data_AF-A0A242MVX4-F1
#
_entry.id   AF-A0A242MVX4-F1
#
_cell.length_a   1.000
_cell.length_b   1.000
_cell.length_c   1.000
_cell.angle_alpha   90.00
_cell.angle_beta   90.00
_cell.angle_gamma   90.00
#
_symmetry.space_group_name_H-M   'P 1'
#
loop_
_entity.id
_entity.type
_entity.pdbx_description
1 polymer ?
#
loop_
_entity_poly.entity_id
_entity_poly.type
_entity_poly.pdbx_seq_one_letter_code
_entity_poly.pdbx_strand_id
1 'polypeptide(L)'
;MLPLTHNADSFAYLADEIPSRLIDQGESWSWLLAPELAGRVALQADPAIGAIDAALAVRASGLMEFQDIGNLSIEEIDGLIEILIQYRQRGHFAGFWSTFAEAAQLMLRKQVVIQSIWSPAILELERAGLKPQLASPREGYRAWFGGLALSRLVEGRARDAAYDYLNWWLDGWAGATMARQGYYISNPERARQYMSEGEWAYWYNGKRAAVLVGPTGQQRSLAGQLRDGGDYAARMGRIAVWDSVMDEQNYLVRRWGEFLRAQ
;
A
#
# COMPACT_ATOMS: atom_id res chain seq x y z
N MET A 1 18.63 3.64 -12.85
CA MET A 1 18.01 2.72 -11.87
C MET A 1 17.51 1.50 -12.62
N LEU A 2 17.78 0.29 -12.14
CA LEU A 2 17.20 -0.95 -12.64
C LEU A 2 15.80 -1.12 -12.03
N PRO A 3 14.75 -1.22 -12.86
CA PRO A 3 13.40 -1.45 -12.37
C PRO A 3 13.24 -2.86 -11.78
N LEU A 4 12.73 -2.97 -10.55
CA LEU A 4 12.49 -4.24 -9.87
C LEU A 4 11.03 -4.45 -9.52
N THR A 5 10.59 -3.97 -8.35
CA THR A 5 9.30 -4.31 -7.77
C THR A 5 8.33 -3.16 -7.86
N HIS A 6 7.05 -3.48 -8.03
CA HIS A 6 5.98 -2.50 -8.00
C HIS A 6 4.70 -3.11 -7.48
N ASN A 7 3.82 -2.25 -6.97
CA ASN A 7 2.50 -2.67 -6.57
C ASN A 7 1.49 -1.53 -6.66
N ALA A 8 0.23 -1.91 -6.54
CA ALA A 8 -0.92 -1.03 -6.36
C ALA A 8 -1.45 -1.23 -4.93
N ASP A 9 -1.22 -0.26 -4.06
CA ASP A 9 -1.61 -0.29 -2.65
C ASP A 9 -2.93 0.47 -2.42
N SER A 10 -3.61 0.09 -1.33
CA SER A 10 -4.86 0.68 -0.86
C SER A 10 -4.94 0.57 0.68
N PHE A 11 -6.11 0.84 1.25
CA PHE A 11 -6.39 0.57 2.65
C PHE A 11 -7.00 -0.83 2.85
N ALA A 12 -6.88 -1.36 4.06
CA ALA A 12 -7.58 -2.56 4.46
C ALA A 12 -8.57 -2.28 5.59
N TYR A 13 -9.57 -3.16 5.70
CA TYR A 13 -10.63 -3.02 6.68
C TYR A 13 -11.15 -4.37 7.20
N LEU A 14 -11.81 -4.36 8.36
CA LEU A 14 -12.54 -5.51 8.88
C LEU A 14 -14.01 -5.42 8.45
N ALA A 15 -14.44 -6.25 7.50
CA ALA A 15 -15.77 -6.14 6.88
C ALA A 15 -16.93 -6.11 7.88
N ASP A 16 -16.87 -6.94 8.93
CA ASP A 16 -17.89 -7.03 9.97
C ASP A 16 -18.00 -5.76 10.85
N GLU A 17 -16.99 -4.88 10.79
CA GLU A 17 -16.89 -3.66 11.58
C GLU A 17 -17.19 -2.39 10.77
N ILE A 18 -17.33 -2.50 9.45
CA ILE A 18 -17.65 -1.37 8.57
C ILE A 18 -19.19 -1.24 8.45
N PRO A 19 -19.75 -0.04 8.65
CA PRO A 19 -21.18 0.20 8.45
C PRO A 19 -21.65 -0.25 7.07
N SER A 20 -22.76 -1.00 7.02
CA SER A 20 -23.33 -1.53 5.76
C SER A 20 -23.55 -0.44 4.72
N ARG A 21 -23.98 0.76 5.15
CA ARG A 21 -24.16 1.93 4.28
C ARG A 21 -22.90 2.30 3.50
N LEU A 22 -21.71 2.14 4.08
CA LEU A 22 -20.44 2.39 3.37
C LEU A 22 -20.16 1.27 2.37
N ILE A 23 -20.33 0.00 2.79
CA ILE A 23 -20.18 -1.16 1.91
C ILE A 23 -21.07 -1.04 0.66
N ASP A 24 -22.34 -0.67 0.84
CA ASP A 24 -23.33 -0.54 -0.23
C ASP A 24 -22.98 0.55 -1.25
N GLN A 25 -22.21 1.57 -0.85
CA GLN A 25 -21.74 2.64 -1.73
C GLN A 25 -20.49 2.27 -2.53
N GLY A 26 -19.91 1.10 -2.25
CA GLY A 26 -18.64 0.67 -2.81
C GLY A 26 -17.44 1.32 -2.13
N GLU A 27 -16.32 0.61 -2.19
CA GLU A 27 -15.06 1.00 -1.58
C GLU A 27 -14.53 2.32 -2.16
N SER A 28 -14.11 3.21 -1.27
CA SER A 28 -13.61 4.55 -1.62
C SER A 28 -12.60 5.02 -0.60
N TRP A 29 -11.59 5.77 -1.04
CA TRP A 29 -10.63 6.41 -0.13
C TRP A 29 -11.30 7.32 0.90
N SER A 30 -12.50 7.83 0.63
CA SER A 30 -13.25 8.65 1.59
C SER A 30 -13.58 7.92 2.89
N TRP A 31 -13.54 6.59 2.91
CA TRP A 31 -13.78 5.81 4.14
C TRP A 31 -12.76 6.14 5.23
N LEU A 32 -11.52 6.50 4.87
CA LEU A 32 -10.51 6.91 5.86
C LEU A 32 -10.91 8.21 6.58
N LEU A 33 -11.86 8.98 6.07
CA LEU A 33 -12.37 10.23 6.63
C LEU A 33 -13.89 10.18 6.91
N ALA A 34 -14.51 9.00 6.84
CA ALA A 34 -15.93 8.83 7.08
C ALA A 34 -16.26 9.05 8.58
N PRO A 35 -17.20 9.96 8.93
CA PRO A 35 -17.54 10.25 10.33
C PRO A 35 -17.96 9.02 11.13
N GLU A 36 -18.59 8.03 10.49
CA GLU A 36 -19.02 6.77 11.11
C GLU A 36 -17.85 5.92 11.63
N LEU A 37 -16.63 6.18 11.17
CA LEU A 37 -15.41 5.46 11.54
C LEU A 37 -14.50 6.28 12.47
N ALA A 38 -14.95 7.44 12.95
CA ALA A 38 -14.20 8.29 13.86
C ALA A 38 -13.74 7.51 15.11
N GLY A 39 -12.46 7.70 15.47
CA GLY A 39 -11.81 7.01 16.57
C GLY A 39 -11.38 5.58 16.25
N ARG A 40 -11.54 5.12 14.99
CA ARG A 40 -11.21 3.75 14.55
C ARG A 40 -10.39 3.68 13.27
N VAL A 41 -9.87 4.80 12.80
CA VAL A 41 -9.01 4.90 11.61
C VAL A 41 -7.54 5.04 12.02
N ALA A 42 -6.62 4.41 11.28
CA ALA A 42 -5.21 4.77 11.34
C ALA A 42 -4.62 5.11 9.97
N LEU A 43 -3.54 5.88 9.98
CA LEU A 43 -2.78 6.27 8.79
C LEU A 43 -1.29 5.94 8.97
N GLN A 44 -0.60 5.85 7.85
CA GLN A 44 0.85 5.70 7.82
C GLN A 44 1.54 6.99 8.28
N ALA A 45 2.57 6.89 9.13
CA ALA A 45 3.29 8.03 9.68
C ALA A 45 4.36 8.59 8.74
N ASP A 46 4.82 7.82 7.75
CA ASP A 46 5.75 8.33 6.74
C ASP A 46 5.05 9.35 5.81
N PRO A 47 5.55 10.59 5.71
CA PRO A 47 4.92 11.63 4.88
C PRO A 47 4.87 11.29 3.39
N ALA A 48 5.84 10.53 2.85
CA ALA A 48 5.85 10.16 1.43
C ALA A 48 4.76 9.16 1.05
N ILE A 49 4.13 8.52 2.05
CA ILE A 49 3.06 7.53 1.86
C ILE A 49 1.75 8.04 2.45
N GLY A 50 1.77 8.37 3.74
CA GLY A 50 0.59 8.76 4.51
C GLY A 50 -0.07 10.03 3.98
N ALA A 51 0.71 11.00 3.49
CA ALA A 51 0.14 12.21 2.91
C ALA A 51 -0.58 11.95 1.59
N ILE A 52 -0.07 11.03 0.76
CA ILE A 52 -0.71 10.65 -0.50
C ILE A 52 -2.02 9.91 -0.24
N ASP A 53 -2.03 8.94 0.68
CA ASP A 53 -3.25 8.23 1.09
C ASP A 53 -4.29 9.22 1.67
N ALA A 54 -3.83 10.19 2.46
CA ALA A 54 -4.70 11.21 3.04
C ALA A 54 -5.24 12.18 1.98
N ALA A 55 -4.42 12.60 1.01
CA ALA A 55 -4.85 13.44 -0.11
C ALA A 55 -5.91 12.74 -0.97
N LEU A 56 -5.72 11.44 -1.26
CA LEU A 56 -6.74 10.62 -1.92
C LEU A 56 -8.05 10.60 -1.12
N ALA A 57 -7.97 10.43 0.20
CA ALA A 57 -9.15 10.43 1.07
C ALA A 57 -9.85 11.81 1.14
N VAL A 58 -9.08 12.90 1.23
CA VAL A 58 -9.58 14.28 1.24
C VAL A 58 -10.29 14.61 -0.07
N ARG A 59 -9.69 14.29 -1.22
CA ARG A 59 -10.30 14.47 -2.54
C ARG A 59 -11.56 13.61 -2.69
N ALA A 60 -11.49 12.32 -2.35
CA ALA A 60 -12.63 11.41 -2.43
C ALA A 60 -13.79 11.82 -1.51
N SER A 61 -13.50 12.58 -0.44
CA SER A 61 -14.49 13.16 0.47
C SER A 61 -15.05 14.51 -0.01
N GLY A 62 -14.53 15.06 -1.11
CA GLY A 62 -14.92 16.37 -1.65
C GLY A 62 -14.49 17.56 -0.79
N LEU A 63 -13.47 17.38 0.07
CA LEU A 63 -13.02 18.40 1.01
C LEU A 63 -12.01 19.38 0.39
N MET A 64 -11.21 18.91 -0.55
CA MET A 64 -10.22 19.71 -1.27
C MET A 64 -9.86 19.01 -2.58
N GLU A 65 -9.66 19.79 -3.63
CA GLU A 65 -9.09 19.31 -4.89
C GLU A 65 -7.60 19.56 -4.93
N PHE A 66 -6.89 18.69 -5.65
CA PHE A 66 -5.46 18.80 -5.89
C PHE A 66 -5.20 18.80 -7.39
N GLN A 67 -4.20 19.52 -7.86
CA GLN A 67 -3.78 19.50 -9.25
C GLN A 67 -3.03 18.19 -9.56
N ASP A 68 -2.08 17.83 -8.70
CA ASP A 68 -1.29 16.59 -8.81
C ASP A 68 -1.02 16.01 -7.41
N ILE A 69 -1.70 14.91 -7.06
CA ILE A 69 -1.50 14.26 -5.75
C ILE A 69 -0.07 13.70 -5.63
N GLY A 70 0.58 13.35 -6.76
CA GLY A 70 1.96 12.89 -6.76
C GLY A 70 2.97 14.00 -6.47
N ASN A 71 2.59 15.27 -6.65
CA ASN A 71 3.48 16.41 -6.47
C ASN A 71 2.71 17.64 -5.95
N LEU A 72 2.39 17.63 -4.66
CA LEU A 72 1.60 18.69 -4.02
C LEU A 72 2.37 20.02 -3.95
N SER A 73 1.70 21.13 -4.24
CA SER A 73 2.23 22.48 -3.97
C SER A 73 2.26 22.80 -2.48
N ILE A 74 2.95 23.89 -2.09
CA ILE A 74 2.98 24.37 -0.70
C ILE A 74 1.56 24.64 -0.19
N GLU A 75 0.72 25.30 -0.99
CA GLU A 75 -0.67 25.64 -0.64
C GLU A 75 -1.54 24.38 -0.49
N GLU A 76 -1.31 23.39 -1.35
CA GLU A 76 -1.98 22.09 -1.28
C GLU A 76 -1.60 21.30 -0.03
N ILE A 77 -0.31 21.31 0.31
CA ILE A 77 0.20 20.71 1.54
C ILE A 77 -0.42 21.41 2.76
N ASP A 78 -0.49 22.74 2.76
CA ASP A 78 -1.08 23.47 3.88
C ASP A 78 -2.56 23.18 4.07
N GLY A 79 -3.35 23.20 2.99
CA GLY A 79 -4.78 22.86 3.04
C GLY A 79 -5.02 21.42 3.50
N LEU A 80 -4.25 20.46 2.95
CA LEU A 80 -4.31 19.06 3.37
C LEU A 80 -4.05 18.92 4.88
N ILE A 81 -2.96 19.52 5.37
CA ILE A 81 -2.54 19.40 6.76
C ILE A 81 -3.53 20.08 7.71
N GLU A 82 -4.08 21.23 7.34
CA GLU A 82 -5.11 21.91 8.13
C GLU A 82 -6.36 21.02 8.30
N ILE A 83 -6.86 20.44 7.21
CA ILE A 83 -7.99 19.50 7.24
C ILE A 83 -7.68 18.32 8.17
N LEU A 84 -6.51 17.71 8.02
CA LEU A 84 -6.14 16.55 8.83
C LEU A 84 -5.96 16.89 10.31
N ILE A 85 -5.44 18.07 10.65
CA ILE A 85 -5.37 18.57 12.03
C ILE A 85 -6.78 18.70 12.63
N GLN A 86 -7.74 19.27 11.90
CA GLN A 86 -9.14 19.37 12.37
C GLN A 86 -9.74 17.98 12.64
N TYR A 87 -9.48 17.02 11.75
CA TYR A 87 -9.89 15.62 11.94
C TYR A 87 -9.23 14.99 13.17
N ARG A 88 -7.97 15.31 13.44
CA ARG A 88 -7.27 14.79 14.61
C ARG A 88 -7.80 15.38 15.91
N GLN A 89 -8.04 16.68 15.96
CA GLN A 89 -8.56 17.39 17.13
C GLN A 89 -9.95 16.89 17.56
N ARG A 90 -10.76 16.40 16.62
CA ARG A 90 -12.06 15.77 16.92
C ARG A 90 -11.97 14.27 17.20
N GLY A 91 -10.76 13.72 17.35
CA GLY A 91 -10.54 12.31 17.71
C GLY A 91 -10.80 11.31 16.58
N HIS A 92 -10.67 11.71 15.30
CA HIS A 92 -10.97 10.83 14.18
C HIS A 92 -9.98 9.66 14.04
N PHE A 93 -8.68 9.91 14.27
CA PHE A 93 -7.63 8.90 14.12
C PHE A 93 -7.33 8.23 15.46
N ALA A 94 -7.38 6.90 15.49
CA ALA A 94 -7.03 6.09 16.66
C ALA A 94 -5.51 5.91 16.82
N GLY A 95 -4.74 6.05 15.74
CA GLY A 95 -3.30 5.91 15.77
C GLY A 95 -2.62 6.11 14.42
N PHE A 96 -1.29 6.07 14.46
CA PHE A 96 -0.40 6.11 13.31
C PHE A 96 0.64 5.01 13.48
N TRP A 97 1.09 4.43 12.38
CA TRP A 97 2.10 3.37 12.38
C TRP A 97 3.30 3.79 11.54
N SER A 98 4.46 3.18 11.73
CA SER A 98 5.67 3.34 10.90
C SER A 98 6.21 2.01 10.40
N THR A 99 5.76 0.90 11.00
CA THR A 99 6.17 -0.46 10.62
C THR A 99 4.93 -1.33 10.36
N PHE A 100 5.09 -2.38 9.54
CA PHE A 100 4.01 -3.34 9.31
C PHE A 100 3.54 -4.03 10.60
N ALA A 101 4.45 -4.21 11.57
CA ALA A 101 4.12 -4.81 12.86
C ALA A 101 3.21 -3.90 13.69
N GLU A 102 3.50 -2.59 13.74
CA GLU A 102 2.64 -1.59 14.38
C GLU A 102 1.26 -1.53 13.71
N ALA A 103 1.22 -1.51 12.38
CA ALA A 103 -0.03 -1.54 11.62
C ALA A 103 -0.88 -2.76 12.00
N ALA A 104 -0.29 -3.96 12.03
CA ALA A 104 -0.99 -5.16 12.46
C ALA A 104 -1.48 -5.06 13.92
N GLN A 105 -0.64 -4.58 14.83
CA GLN A 105 -1.01 -4.43 16.25
C GLN A 105 -2.21 -3.50 16.48
N LEU A 106 -2.33 -2.41 15.72
CA LEU A 106 -3.46 -1.49 15.82
C LEU A 106 -4.81 -2.20 15.54
N MET A 107 -4.85 -3.08 14.54
CA MET A 107 -6.05 -3.86 14.21
C MET A 107 -6.26 -5.05 15.16
N LEU A 108 -5.18 -5.71 15.61
CA LEU A 108 -5.26 -6.81 16.58
C LEU A 108 -5.88 -6.38 17.91
N ARG A 109 -5.61 -5.15 18.35
CA ARG A 109 -6.20 -4.54 19.55
C ARG A 109 -7.67 -4.13 19.36
N LYS A 110 -8.23 -4.32 18.16
CA LYS A 110 -9.59 -3.91 17.76
C LYS A 110 -9.89 -2.41 17.96
N GLN A 111 -8.85 -1.60 18.09
CA GLN A 111 -8.96 -0.14 18.17
C GLN A 111 -9.14 0.45 16.76
N VAL A 112 -8.40 -0.09 15.80
CA VAL A 112 -8.48 0.30 14.39
C VAL A 112 -9.23 -0.77 13.59
N VAL A 113 -10.14 -0.35 12.73
CA VAL A 113 -10.87 -1.25 11.81
C VAL A 113 -10.66 -0.93 10.35
N ILE A 114 -10.04 0.21 10.05
CA ILE A 114 -9.65 0.63 8.70
C ILE A 114 -8.33 1.40 8.77
N GLN A 115 -7.42 1.12 7.85
CA GLN A 115 -6.18 1.89 7.70
C GLN A 115 -5.50 1.63 6.36
N SER A 116 -4.70 2.60 5.91
CA SER A 116 -3.62 2.29 4.96
C SER A 116 -2.74 1.19 5.55
N ILE A 117 -2.32 0.23 4.73
CA ILE A 117 -1.56 -0.92 5.22
C ILE A 117 -0.65 -1.51 4.14
N TRP A 118 0.52 -1.99 4.56
CA TRP A 118 1.38 -2.78 3.69
C TRP A 118 0.97 -4.26 3.68
N SER A 119 1.13 -4.91 2.53
CA SER A 119 0.80 -6.33 2.34
C SER A 119 1.36 -7.30 3.41
N PRO A 120 2.57 -7.12 3.98
CA PRO A 120 3.07 -7.99 5.04
C PRO A 120 2.24 -7.93 6.33
N ALA A 121 1.64 -6.79 6.67
CA ALA A 121 0.79 -6.69 7.84
C ALA A 121 -0.53 -7.48 7.68
N ILE A 122 -1.05 -7.58 6.45
CA ILE A 122 -2.21 -8.44 6.14
C ILE A 122 -1.90 -9.90 6.47
N LEU A 123 -0.73 -10.39 6.08
CA LEU A 123 -0.31 -11.76 6.38
C LEU A 123 -0.24 -12.02 7.89
N GLU A 124 0.26 -11.05 8.67
CA GLU A 124 0.29 -11.16 10.14
C GLU A 124 -1.12 -11.18 10.75
N LEU A 125 -2.04 -10.37 10.22
CA LEU A 125 -3.45 -10.37 10.65
C LEU A 125 -4.16 -11.69 10.32
N GLU A 126 -3.93 -12.24 9.12
CA GLU A 126 -4.43 -13.56 8.70
C GLU A 126 -3.92 -14.67 9.62
N ARG A 127 -2.62 -14.66 9.96
CA ARG A 127 -2.01 -15.62 10.89
C ARG A 127 -2.61 -15.55 12.29
N ALA A 128 -3.01 -14.34 12.72
CA ALA A 128 -3.69 -14.12 13.98
C ALA A 128 -5.20 -14.45 13.94
N GLY A 129 -5.72 -14.92 12.81
CA GLY A 129 -7.12 -15.35 12.66
C GLY A 129 -8.10 -14.24 12.25
N LEU A 130 -7.63 -13.03 11.96
CA LEU A 130 -8.46 -11.97 11.39
C LEU A 130 -8.60 -12.17 9.87
N LYS A 131 -9.65 -11.60 9.30
CA LYS A 131 -9.94 -11.65 7.85
C LYS A 131 -10.04 -10.25 7.26
N PRO A 132 -8.95 -9.45 7.31
CA PRO A 132 -8.97 -8.12 6.71
C PRO A 132 -9.24 -8.23 5.20
N GLN A 133 -10.04 -7.32 4.68
CA GLN A 133 -10.26 -7.13 3.25
C GLN A 133 -9.35 -6.01 2.76
N LEU A 134 -8.69 -6.21 1.62
CA LEU A 134 -7.91 -5.16 0.98
C LEU A 134 -8.80 -4.45 -0.05
N ALA A 135 -9.01 -3.15 0.14
CA ALA A 135 -9.97 -2.41 -0.67
C ALA A 135 -9.50 -2.26 -2.13
N SER A 136 -10.48 -2.10 -3.02
CA SER A 136 -10.34 -1.76 -4.44
C SER A 136 -11.06 -0.45 -4.74
N PRO A 137 -10.53 0.69 -4.25
CA PRO A 137 -11.24 1.97 -4.25
C PRO A 137 -11.68 2.38 -5.66
N ARG A 138 -12.88 2.94 -5.79
CA ARG A 138 -13.39 3.41 -7.08
C ARG A 138 -12.49 4.45 -7.75
N GLU A 139 -11.83 5.29 -6.95
CA GLU A 139 -10.92 6.34 -7.41
C GLU A 139 -9.59 5.78 -7.97
N GLY A 140 -9.26 4.52 -7.66
CA GLY A 140 -8.03 3.86 -8.06
C GLY A 140 -7.03 3.64 -6.91
N TYR A 141 -5.89 3.04 -7.23
CA TYR A 141 -4.86 2.66 -6.25
C TYR A 141 -3.74 3.70 -6.18
N ARG A 142 -3.02 3.71 -5.05
CA ARG A 142 -1.70 4.34 -4.95
C ARG A 142 -0.66 3.34 -5.44
N ALA A 143 -0.01 3.62 -6.56
CA ALA A 143 1.06 2.77 -7.08
C ALA A 143 2.42 3.21 -6.56
N TRP A 144 3.35 2.27 -6.44
CA TRP A 144 4.75 2.57 -6.19
C TRP A 144 5.66 1.70 -7.04
N PHE A 145 6.86 2.20 -7.27
CA PHE A 145 7.87 1.53 -8.05
C PHE A 145 9.23 1.60 -7.35
N GLY A 146 9.83 0.44 -7.11
CA GLY A 146 11.14 0.28 -6.49
C GLY A 146 12.17 -0.28 -7.47
N GLY A 147 13.42 0.14 -7.28
CA GLY A 147 14.52 -0.33 -8.12
C GLY A 147 15.86 -0.23 -7.41
N LEU A 148 16.89 -0.78 -8.07
CA LEU A 148 18.26 -0.69 -7.60
C LEU A 148 19.05 0.31 -8.44
N ALA A 149 19.94 1.06 -7.81
CA ALA A 149 20.86 1.95 -8.50
C ALA A 149 22.28 1.74 -7.97
N LEU A 150 23.26 1.91 -8.85
CA LEU A 150 24.65 1.89 -8.47
C LEU A 150 25.07 3.30 -8.04
N SER A 151 25.80 3.39 -6.93
CA SER A 151 26.48 4.63 -6.55
C SER A 151 27.45 5.03 -7.66
N ARG A 152 27.53 6.33 -7.97
CA ARG A 152 28.50 6.86 -8.93
C ARG A 152 29.96 6.56 -8.55
N LEU A 153 30.21 6.28 -7.27
CA LEU A 153 31.53 6.03 -6.71
C LEU A 153 31.88 4.54 -6.60
N VAL A 154 30.99 3.62 -7.04
CA VAL A 154 31.28 2.18 -6.96
C VAL A 154 32.26 1.77 -8.06
N GLU A 155 33.37 1.16 -7.67
CA GLU A 155 34.48 0.83 -8.58
C GLU A 155 35.06 -0.56 -8.29
N GLY A 156 35.87 -1.05 -9.23
CA GLY A 156 36.55 -2.34 -9.15
C GLY A 156 35.61 -3.50 -8.85
N ARG A 157 36.07 -4.45 -8.03
CA ARG A 157 35.34 -5.68 -7.68
C ARG A 157 33.95 -5.42 -7.08
N ALA A 158 33.75 -4.31 -6.38
CA ALA A 158 32.44 -3.98 -5.82
C ALA A 158 31.42 -3.65 -6.92
N ARG A 159 31.87 -3.01 -8.01
CA ARG A 159 31.02 -2.72 -9.18
C ARG A 159 30.61 -4.02 -9.87
N ASP A 160 31.55 -4.94 -10.07
CA ASP A 160 31.28 -6.23 -10.70
C ASP A 160 30.27 -7.04 -9.89
N ALA A 161 30.50 -7.17 -8.57
CA ALA A 161 29.57 -7.86 -7.67
C ALA A 161 28.18 -7.19 -7.64
N ALA A 162 28.11 -5.86 -7.78
CA ALA A 162 26.84 -5.16 -7.86
C ALA A 162 26.10 -5.50 -9.17
N TYR A 163 26.79 -5.61 -10.31
CA TYR A 163 26.18 -6.10 -11.55
C TYR A 163 25.72 -7.55 -11.45
N ASP A 164 26.51 -8.43 -10.84
CA ASP A 164 26.09 -9.82 -10.60
C ASP A 164 24.81 -9.87 -9.76
N TYR A 165 24.71 -9.00 -8.75
CA TYR A 165 23.50 -8.89 -7.92
C TYR A 165 22.29 -8.33 -8.69
N LEU A 166 22.50 -7.34 -9.56
CA LEU A 166 21.45 -6.82 -10.46
C LEU A 166 20.95 -7.93 -11.41
N ASN A 167 21.87 -8.73 -11.96
CA ASN A 167 21.53 -9.85 -12.84
C ASN A 167 20.73 -10.92 -12.08
N TRP A 168 21.17 -11.29 -10.86
CA TRP A 168 20.45 -12.25 -10.02
C TRP A 168 18.99 -11.84 -9.74
N TRP A 169 18.73 -10.55 -9.54
CA TRP A 169 17.37 -10.04 -9.40
C TRP A 169 16.51 -10.23 -10.66
N LEU A 170 17.13 -10.20 -11.84
CA LEU A 170 16.48 -10.36 -13.14
C LEU A 170 16.36 -11.82 -13.58
N ASP A 171 17.08 -12.75 -12.95
CA ASP A 171 17.08 -14.18 -13.30
C ASP A 171 15.72 -14.86 -13.05
N GLY A 172 14.88 -14.27 -12.19
CA GLY A 172 13.45 -14.63 -12.05
C GLY A 172 13.07 -15.18 -10.68
N TRP A 173 13.95 -15.94 -10.00
CA TRP A 173 13.65 -16.52 -8.70
C TRP A 173 13.29 -15.47 -7.63
N ALA A 174 14.03 -14.35 -7.61
CA ALA A 174 13.77 -13.24 -6.71
C ALA A 174 12.39 -12.62 -6.98
N GLY A 175 12.05 -12.39 -8.26
CA GLY A 175 10.74 -11.89 -8.67
C GLY A 175 9.58 -12.82 -8.29
N ALA A 176 9.74 -14.13 -8.45
CA ALA A 176 8.73 -15.11 -8.02
C ALA A 176 8.53 -15.09 -6.49
N THR A 177 9.62 -14.90 -5.74
CA THR A 177 9.57 -14.75 -4.28
C THR A 177 8.83 -13.47 -3.86
N MET A 178 8.96 -12.38 -4.63
CA MET A 178 8.17 -11.16 -4.42
C MET A 178 6.69 -11.35 -4.76
N ALA A 179 6.37 -12.08 -5.82
CA ALA A 179 4.98 -12.43 -6.16
C ALA A 179 4.27 -13.18 -5.03
N ARG A 180 4.95 -14.08 -4.32
CA ARG A 180 4.41 -14.79 -3.14
C ARG A 180 4.05 -13.87 -1.97
N GLN A 181 4.59 -12.65 -1.95
CA GLN A 181 4.25 -11.59 -0.99
C GLN A 181 3.12 -10.68 -1.49
N GLY A 182 2.68 -10.87 -2.74
CA GLY A 182 1.65 -10.06 -3.38
C GLY A 182 2.18 -8.87 -4.20
N TYR A 183 3.49 -8.78 -4.41
CA TYR A 183 4.13 -7.73 -5.21
C TYR A 183 4.40 -8.19 -6.63
N TYR A 184 4.45 -7.25 -7.57
CA TYR A 184 4.81 -7.52 -8.96
C TYR A 184 6.28 -7.20 -9.21
N ILE A 185 6.83 -7.82 -10.26
CA ILE A 185 8.21 -7.61 -10.70
C ILE A 185 8.19 -7.09 -12.14
N SER A 186 9.19 -6.29 -12.50
CA SER A 186 9.34 -5.65 -13.81
C SER A 186 9.62 -6.64 -14.95
N ASN A 187 10.03 -7.87 -14.64
CA ASN A 187 10.26 -8.95 -15.60
C ASN A 187 9.43 -10.19 -15.24
N PRO A 188 8.10 -10.14 -15.40
CA PRO A 188 7.21 -11.18 -14.91
C PRO A 188 7.40 -12.53 -15.64
N GLU A 189 7.81 -12.53 -16.91
CA GLU A 189 8.04 -13.76 -17.67
C GLU A 189 9.22 -14.58 -17.13
N ARG A 190 10.28 -13.93 -16.65
CA ARG A 190 11.37 -14.64 -15.94
C ARG A 190 10.91 -15.20 -14.61
N ALA A 191 10.14 -14.41 -13.86
CA ALA A 191 9.57 -14.89 -12.59
C ALA A 191 8.62 -16.06 -12.78
N ARG A 192 7.82 -16.07 -13.85
CA ARG A 192 6.87 -17.14 -14.17
C ARG A 192 7.51 -18.53 -14.20
N GLN A 193 8.75 -18.64 -14.64
CA GLN A 193 9.50 -19.91 -14.71
C GLN A 193 9.74 -20.54 -13.32
N TYR A 194 9.66 -19.73 -12.26
CA TYR A 194 9.83 -20.14 -10.86
C TYR A 194 8.51 -20.16 -10.07
N MET A 195 7.39 -19.96 -10.76
CA MET A 195 6.04 -19.98 -10.20
C MET A 195 5.29 -21.21 -10.69
N SER A 196 4.53 -21.83 -9.80
CA SER A 196 3.53 -22.82 -10.18
C SER A 196 2.40 -22.16 -10.99
N GLU A 197 1.68 -22.97 -11.76
CA GLU A 197 0.50 -22.50 -12.50
C GLU A 197 -0.54 -21.87 -11.57
N GLY A 198 -0.71 -22.41 -10.37
CA GLY A 198 -1.63 -21.89 -9.35
C GLY A 198 -1.23 -20.50 -8.83
N GLU A 199 0.07 -20.29 -8.59
CA GLU A 199 0.59 -18.97 -8.20
C GLU A 199 0.38 -17.95 -9.31
N TRP A 200 0.71 -18.29 -10.56
CA TRP A 200 0.49 -17.38 -11.69
C TRP A 200 -0.99 -17.09 -11.92
N ALA A 201 -1.83 -18.12 -11.84
CA ALA A 201 -3.27 -17.99 -11.99
C ALA A 201 -3.88 -17.03 -10.96
N TYR A 202 -3.43 -17.08 -9.70
CA TYR A 202 -3.92 -16.19 -8.66
C TYR A 202 -3.34 -14.78 -8.78
N TRP A 203 -2.01 -14.64 -8.78
CA TRP A 203 -1.35 -13.33 -8.70
C TRP A 203 -1.50 -12.50 -9.97
N TYR A 204 -1.39 -13.12 -11.15
CA TYR A 204 -1.37 -12.41 -12.43
C TYR A 204 -2.70 -12.48 -13.18
N ASN A 205 -3.39 -13.61 -13.14
CA ASN A 205 -4.67 -13.79 -13.86
C ASN A 205 -5.92 -13.58 -12.99
N GLY A 206 -5.75 -13.23 -11.70
CA GLY A 206 -6.88 -12.95 -10.79
C GLY A 206 -7.84 -14.12 -10.54
N LYS A 207 -7.43 -15.36 -10.82
CA LYS A 207 -8.26 -16.56 -10.60
C LYS A 207 -8.30 -16.91 -9.12
N ARG A 208 -9.25 -17.79 -8.72
CA ARG A 208 -9.31 -18.26 -7.33
C ARG A 208 -8.02 -18.97 -6.93
N ALA A 209 -7.54 -18.71 -5.72
CA ALA A 209 -6.32 -19.34 -5.23
C ALA A 209 -6.52 -20.85 -5.03
N ALA A 210 -5.53 -21.62 -5.47
CA ALA A 210 -5.27 -22.96 -4.97
C ALA A 210 -4.53 -22.86 -3.61
N VAL A 211 -3.96 -23.97 -3.12
CA VAL A 211 -2.99 -23.89 -2.02
C VAL A 211 -1.76 -23.15 -2.52
N LEU A 212 -1.47 -21.98 -1.94
CA LEU A 212 -0.33 -21.14 -2.30
C LEU A 212 0.77 -21.25 -1.25
N VAL A 213 2.01 -20.97 -1.65
CA VAL A 213 3.15 -20.88 -0.73
C VAL A 213 3.56 -19.43 -0.55
N GLY A 214 3.92 -19.06 0.68
CA GLY A 214 4.54 -17.79 1.00
C GLY A 214 6.02 -17.74 0.59
N PRO A 215 6.69 -16.58 0.76
CA PRO A 215 8.09 -16.40 0.36
C PRO A 215 9.08 -17.33 1.09
N THR A 216 8.72 -17.82 2.28
CA THR A 216 9.53 -18.74 3.10
C THR A 216 9.11 -20.21 2.96
N GLY A 217 8.24 -20.53 1.99
CA GLY A 217 7.77 -21.90 1.73
C GLY A 217 6.61 -22.37 2.62
N GLN A 218 6.15 -21.56 3.58
CA GLN A 218 4.97 -21.86 4.39
C GLN A 218 3.69 -21.77 3.55
N GLN A 219 2.74 -22.68 3.75
CA GLN A 219 1.45 -22.61 3.06
C GLN A 219 0.65 -21.38 3.49
N ARG A 220 0.01 -20.71 2.54
CA ARG A 220 -0.96 -19.65 2.78
C ARG A 220 -2.37 -20.19 2.58
N SER A 221 -3.24 -19.94 3.58
CA SER A 221 -4.66 -20.33 3.52
C SER A 221 -5.48 -19.30 2.73
N LEU A 222 -5.16 -19.16 1.44
CA LEU A 222 -5.92 -18.33 0.50
C LEU A 222 -6.93 -19.14 -0.31
N ALA A 223 -7.00 -20.46 -0.11
CA ALA A 223 -7.77 -21.37 -0.95
C ALA A 223 -9.22 -20.88 -1.19
N GLY A 224 -9.59 -20.76 -2.46
CA GLY A 224 -10.91 -20.29 -2.87
C GLY A 224 -11.10 -18.77 -2.89
N GLN A 225 -10.20 -17.98 -2.32
CA GLN A 225 -10.25 -16.51 -2.37
C GLN A 225 -9.91 -15.99 -3.76
N LEU A 226 -10.50 -14.85 -4.13
CA LEU A 226 -10.13 -14.10 -5.33
C LEU A 226 -9.07 -13.08 -4.97
N ARG A 227 -8.21 -12.74 -5.94
CA ARG A 227 -7.26 -11.65 -5.77
C ARG A 227 -8.04 -10.33 -5.69
N ASP A 228 -7.84 -9.57 -4.63
CA ASP A 228 -8.43 -8.23 -4.50
C ASP A 228 -8.12 -7.40 -5.74
N GLY A 229 -9.06 -6.60 -6.23
CA GLY A 229 -8.84 -5.80 -7.43
C GLY A 229 -8.72 -6.57 -8.76
N GLY A 230 -8.79 -7.90 -8.72
CA GLY A 230 -8.75 -8.76 -9.90
C GLY A 230 -7.32 -9.07 -10.39
N ASP A 231 -7.20 -9.24 -11.70
CA ASP A 231 -5.94 -9.58 -12.35
C ASP A 231 -4.95 -8.42 -12.36
N TYR A 232 -3.70 -8.71 -12.77
CA TYR A 232 -2.63 -7.72 -12.80
C TYR A 232 -2.99 -6.49 -13.65
N ALA A 233 -3.57 -6.70 -14.83
CA ALA A 233 -3.90 -5.62 -15.76
C ALA A 233 -5.04 -4.73 -15.22
N ALA A 234 -6.04 -5.33 -14.58
CA ALA A 234 -7.13 -4.62 -13.93
C ALA A 234 -6.64 -3.75 -12.77
N ARG A 235 -5.72 -4.26 -11.95
CA ARG A 235 -5.12 -3.49 -10.84
C ARG A 235 -4.25 -2.36 -11.35
N MET A 236 -3.27 -2.66 -12.22
CA MET A 236 -2.34 -1.65 -12.74
C MET A 236 -3.00 -0.69 -13.75
N GLY A 237 -4.16 -1.04 -14.30
CA GLY A 237 -4.96 -0.15 -15.14
C GLY A 237 -5.80 0.86 -14.37
N ARG A 238 -5.84 0.77 -13.02
CA ARG A 238 -6.66 1.64 -12.15
C ARG A 238 -5.80 2.39 -11.14
N ILE A 239 -4.66 2.92 -11.56
CA ILE A 239 -3.80 3.74 -10.70
C ILE A 239 -4.33 5.18 -10.65
N ALA A 240 -4.54 5.69 -9.43
CA ALA A 240 -4.93 7.07 -9.19
C ALA A 240 -3.71 8.00 -9.11
N VAL A 241 -2.62 7.50 -8.53
CA VAL A 241 -1.37 8.24 -8.30
C VAL A 241 -0.21 7.27 -8.19
N TRP A 242 0.97 7.70 -8.65
CA TRP A 242 2.23 7.03 -8.41
C TRP A 242 2.98 7.76 -7.30
N ASP A 243 3.54 7.03 -6.35
CA ASP A 243 4.45 7.58 -5.35
C ASP A 243 5.61 8.28 -6.04
N SER A 244 5.83 9.54 -5.67
CA SER A 244 6.97 10.33 -6.09
C SER A 244 7.55 11.09 -4.91
N VAL A 245 8.85 11.37 -5.01
CA VAL A 245 9.46 12.39 -4.16
C VAL A 245 8.96 13.73 -4.70
N MET A 246 8.19 14.45 -3.89
CA MET A 246 7.64 15.76 -4.28
C MET A 246 8.74 16.80 -4.34
N ASP A 247 8.57 17.84 -5.15
CA ASP A 247 9.48 18.98 -5.19
C ASP A 247 9.57 19.63 -3.78
N GLU A 248 8.43 19.69 -3.09
CA GLU A 248 8.29 20.26 -1.74
C GLU A 248 8.37 19.21 -0.61
N GLN A 249 9.05 18.08 -0.83
CA GLN A 249 9.13 16.97 0.13
C GLN A 249 9.57 17.41 1.54
N ASN A 250 10.57 18.30 1.63
CA ASN A 250 11.06 18.79 2.92
C ASN A 250 10.00 19.61 3.68
N TYR A 251 9.20 20.39 2.94
CA TYR A 251 8.08 21.13 3.51
C TYR A 251 6.99 20.15 4.00
N LEU A 252 6.62 19.18 3.15
CA LEU A 252 5.66 18.14 3.50
C LEU A 252 6.06 17.39 4.78
N VAL A 253 7.32 16.97 4.91
CA VAL A 253 7.83 16.25 6.10
C VAL A 253 7.61 17.08 7.37
N ARG A 254 7.90 18.39 7.33
CA ARG A 254 7.70 19.28 8.48
C ARG A 254 6.22 19.39 8.86
N ARG A 255 5.36 19.69 7.88
CA ARG A 255 3.92 19.92 8.10
C ARG A 255 3.21 18.63 8.51
N TRP A 256 3.57 17.50 7.92
CA TRP A 256 3.10 16.19 8.35
C TRP A 256 3.47 15.89 9.80
N GLY A 257 4.68 16.24 10.23
CA GLY A 257 5.08 16.13 11.63
C GLY A 257 4.21 16.98 12.58
N GLU A 258 3.75 18.15 12.15
CA GLU A 258 2.82 18.97 12.93
C GLU A 258 1.45 18.29 13.06
N PHE A 259 0.92 17.73 11.97
CA PHE A 259 -0.27 16.90 11.99
C PHE A 259 -0.14 15.72 12.96
N LEU A 260 0.99 15.01 12.97
CA LEU A 260 1.26 13.88 13.87
C LEU A 260 1.46 14.28 15.35
N ARG A 261 1.65 15.57 15.66
CA ARG A 261 1.77 16.09 17.04
C ARG A 261 0.58 16.90 17.55
N ALA A 262 -0.30 17.40 16.68
CA ALA A 262 -1.55 18.08 17.04
C ALA A 262 -2.40 17.30 18.09
N GLN A 263 -2.92 17.97 19.11
CA GLN A 263 -3.81 17.36 20.10
C GLN A 263 -5.22 17.88 19.89
#